data_AF-A0A853BBA6-F1
#
_entry.id   AF-A0A853BBA6-F1
#
_cell.length_a   1.000
_cell.length_b   1.000
_cell.length_c   1.000
_cell.angle_alpha   90.00
_cell.angle_beta   90.00
_cell.angle_gamma   90.00
#
_symmetry.space_group_name_H-M   'P 1'
#
loop_
_entity.id
_entity.type
_entity.pdbx_description
1 polymer ?
#
loop_
_entity_poly.entity_id
_entity_poly.type
_entity_poly.pdbx_seq_one_letter_code
_entity_poly.pdbx_strand_id
1 'polypeptide(L)'
;MTSAAHFRTASRSLPEAVEEGGAFSVGGAVFAALEDQHVHLRLPTAEVDEVLSGHPSAIRTRHGVRVPLDGINGQQLNHWLRRAWLAHAPEPLATRERAAHCAEPGDLPRTIGRPATRALASAGITTLDEIAALTEAELLALHGVGPKAVRILRETLAETGRSLDGQR
;
A
#
# COMPACT_ATOMS: atom_id res chain seq x y z
N MET A 1 -8.06 -15.85 -0.39
CA MET A 1 -7.26 -16.79 -1.19
C MET A 1 -6.10 -16.02 -1.83
N THR A 2 -4.94 -16.06 -1.20
CA THR A 2 -3.72 -15.46 -1.75
C THR A 2 -2.85 -16.60 -2.24
N SER A 3 -2.46 -16.55 -3.52
CA SER A 3 -1.65 -17.60 -4.13
C SER A 3 -0.20 -17.16 -4.24
N ALA A 4 0.73 -18.10 -4.20
CA ALA A 4 2.15 -17.88 -4.47
C ALA A 4 2.37 -17.13 -5.80
N ALA A 5 1.52 -17.38 -6.79
CA ALA A 5 1.54 -16.64 -8.07
C ALA A 5 1.24 -15.14 -7.89
N HIS A 6 0.27 -14.79 -7.04
CA HIS A 6 -0.05 -13.39 -6.74
C HIS A 6 1.11 -12.71 -6.02
N PHE A 7 1.76 -13.40 -5.08
CA PHE A 7 2.95 -12.91 -4.40
C PHE A 7 4.09 -12.60 -5.39
N ARG A 8 4.40 -13.55 -6.29
CA ARG A 8 5.44 -13.36 -7.31
C ARG A 8 5.11 -12.19 -8.24
N THR A 9 3.86 -12.09 -8.72
CA THR A 9 3.42 -10.97 -9.56
C THR A 9 3.58 -9.64 -8.83
N ALA A 10 3.10 -9.54 -7.58
CA ALA A 10 3.22 -8.31 -6.80
C ALA A 10 4.68 -7.92 -6.53
N SER A 11 5.55 -8.90 -6.28
CA SER A 11 6.98 -8.67 -6.06
C SER A 11 7.68 -8.18 -7.33
N ARG A 12 7.34 -8.73 -8.49
CA ARG A 12 7.88 -8.31 -9.79
C ARG A 12 7.38 -6.95 -10.26
N SER A 13 6.26 -6.47 -9.73
CA SER A 13 5.76 -5.12 -10.01
C SER A 13 6.53 -4.02 -9.29
N LEU A 14 7.41 -4.37 -8.33
CA LEU A 14 8.25 -3.40 -7.64
C LEU A 14 9.48 -3.07 -8.48
N PRO A 15 9.87 -1.78 -8.57
CA PRO A 15 11.05 -1.39 -9.33
C PRO A 15 12.32 -1.98 -8.69
N GLU A 16 13.23 -2.46 -9.55
CA GLU A 16 14.51 -3.07 -9.15
C GLU A 16 14.41 -4.33 -8.27
N ALA A 17 13.22 -4.95 -8.20
CA ALA A 17 13.07 -6.24 -7.55
C ALA A 17 13.62 -7.37 -8.42
N VAL A 18 14.68 -8.02 -7.94
CA VAL A 18 15.29 -9.21 -8.58
C VAL A 18 14.85 -10.46 -7.83
N GLU A 19 14.32 -11.44 -8.57
CA GLU A 19 13.96 -12.76 -8.07
C GLU A 19 15.12 -13.74 -8.28
N GLU A 20 15.65 -14.30 -7.20
CA GLU A 20 16.69 -15.33 -7.24
C GLU A 20 16.31 -16.48 -6.29
N GLY A 21 16.08 -17.68 -6.84
CA GLY A 21 15.79 -18.87 -6.04
C GLY A 21 14.53 -18.80 -5.16
N GLY A 22 13.60 -17.88 -5.42
CA GLY A 22 12.42 -17.62 -4.58
C GLY A 22 12.61 -16.53 -3.52
N ALA A 23 13.81 -15.95 -3.43
CA ALA A 23 14.08 -14.72 -2.70
C ALA A 23 13.98 -13.50 -3.64
N PHE A 24 13.43 -12.42 -3.13
CA PHE A 24 13.30 -11.12 -3.78
C PHE A 24 14.24 -10.13 -3.10
N SER A 25 15.09 -9.52 -3.90
CA SER A 25 16.08 -8.55 -3.43
C SER A 25 15.98 -7.24 -4.21
N VAL A 26 16.29 -6.15 -3.53
CA VAL A 26 16.33 -4.79 -4.10
C VAL A 26 17.68 -4.17 -3.74
N GLY A 27 18.42 -3.66 -4.72
CA GLY A 27 19.72 -2.99 -4.49
C GLY A 27 20.75 -3.84 -3.72
N GLY A 28 20.67 -5.18 -3.80
CA GLY A 28 21.53 -6.10 -3.07
C GLY A 28 21.02 -6.53 -1.68
N ALA A 29 19.87 -6.03 -1.23
CA ALA A 29 19.24 -6.42 0.03
C ALA A 29 18.00 -7.30 -0.21
N VAL A 30 17.97 -8.50 0.38
CA VAL A 30 16.80 -9.40 0.32
C VAL A 30 15.69 -8.86 1.24
N PHE A 31 14.57 -8.45 0.64
CA PHE A 31 13.42 -7.88 1.36
C PHE A 31 12.27 -8.88 1.51
N ALA A 32 12.14 -9.86 0.63
CA ALA A 32 11.11 -10.89 0.75
C ALA A 32 11.59 -12.25 0.23
N ALA A 33 11.02 -13.34 0.72
CA ALA A 33 11.28 -14.69 0.22
C ALA A 33 10.02 -15.54 0.32
N LEU A 34 9.87 -16.50 -0.60
CA LEU A 34 8.77 -17.44 -0.62
C LEU A 34 9.29 -18.87 -0.45
N GLU A 35 8.83 -19.55 0.61
CA GLU A 35 9.23 -20.92 0.95
C GLU A 35 8.00 -21.71 1.44
N ASP A 36 7.71 -22.89 0.86
CA ASP A 36 6.63 -23.80 1.28
C ASP A 36 5.29 -23.11 1.61
N GLN A 37 4.83 -22.21 0.73
CA GLN A 37 3.61 -21.39 0.91
C GLN A 37 3.63 -20.42 2.10
N HIS A 38 4.80 -20.12 2.64
CA HIS A 38 5.03 -19.09 3.62
C HIS A 38 5.87 -17.97 3.01
N VAL A 39 5.41 -16.75 3.20
CA VAL A 39 6.14 -15.56 2.78
C VAL A 39 6.95 -15.07 3.97
N HIS A 40 8.27 -14.97 3.80
CA HIS A 40 9.15 -14.29 4.73
C HIS A 40 9.35 -12.86 4.24
N LEU A 41 8.93 -11.89 5.03
CA LEU A 41 9.18 -10.48 4.78
C LEU A 41 10.28 -10.04 5.75
N ARG A 42 11.39 -9.53 5.23
CA ARG A 42 12.38 -8.83 6.06
C ARG A 42 11.85 -7.43 6.34
N LEU A 43 11.59 -7.19 7.61
CA LEU A 43 11.06 -5.94 8.12
C LEU A 43 11.90 -5.52 9.34
N PRO A 44 12.11 -4.21 9.55
CA PRO A 44 12.70 -3.72 10.78
C PRO A 44 11.80 -4.04 11.97
N THR A 45 12.38 -4.10 13.17
CA THR A 45 11.69 -4.60 14.37
C THR A 45 10.42 -3.82 14.72
N ALA A 46 10.35 -2.53 14.39
CA ALA A 46 9.16 -1.70 14.60
C ALA A 46 7.94 -2.19 13.79
N GLU A 47 8.16 -2.53 12.52
CA GLU A 47 7.10 -3.03 11.62
C GLU A 47 6.69 -4.46 11.99
N VAL A 48 7.64 -5.28 12.44
CA VAL A 48 7.36 -6.65 12.87
C VAL A 48 6.37 -6.67 14.03
N ASP A 49 6.47 -5.73 14.96
CA ASP A 49 5.55 -5.61 16.09
C ASP A 49 4.14 -5.23 15.61
N GLU A 50 4.03 -4.32 14.64
CA GLU A 50 2.76 -3.92 14.02
C GLU A 50 2.08 -5.09 13.30
N VAL A 51 2.84 -5.89 12.54
CA VAL A 51 2.32 -7.10 11.87
C VAL A 51 1.81 -8.12 12.89
N LEU A 52 2.57 -8.38 13.96
CA LEU A 52 2.18 -9.35 14.99
C LEU A 52 0.96 -8.88 15.78
N SER A 53 0.86 -7.56 16.03
CA SER A 53 -0.26 -6.96 16.73
C SER A 53 -1.54 -6.99 15.91
N GLY A 54 -1.44 -6.90 14.57
CA GLY A 54 -2.57 -7.04 13.66
C GLY A 54 -2.95 -8.49 13.34
N HIS A 55 -1.99 -9.42 13.40
CA HIS A 55 -2.15 -10.78 12.86
C HIS A 55 -1.48 -11.85 13.74
N PRO A 56 -2.25 -12.64 14.51
CA PRO A 56 -1.69 -13.70 15.35
C PRO A 56 -1.12 -14.89 14.58
N SER A 57 -1.43 -15.01 13.28
CA SER A 57 -0.90 -16.04 12.38
C SER A 57 0.46 -15.68 11.76
N ALA A 58 0.96 -14.46 12.01
CA ALA A 58 2.30 -14.06 11.65
C ALA A 58 3.31 -14.58 12.69
N ILE A 59 4.44 -15.11 12.23
CA ILE A 59 5.50 -15.66 13.07
C ILE A 59 6.71 -14.75 12.98
N ARG A 60 7.15 -14.19 14.10
CA ARG A 60 8.38 -13.40 14.16
C ARG A 60 9.59 -14.28 13.88
N THR A 61 10.48 -13.81 13.00
CA THR A 61 11.78 -14.45 12.74
C THR A 61 12.93 -13.55 13.19
N ARG A 62 14.17 -14.05 13.11
CA ARG A 62 15.38 -13.33 13.54
C ARG A 62 15.60 -12.00 12.80
N HIS A 63 15.09 -11.88 11.57
CA HIS A 63 15.31 -10.72 10.70
C HIS A 63 14.04 -10.24 9.98
N GLY A 64 12.85 -10.59 10.49
CA GLY A 64 11.60 -10.22 9.85
C GLY A 64 10.39 -10.97 10.40
N VAL A 65 9.43 -11.22 9.52
CA VAL A 65 8.18 -11.91 9.84
C VAL A 65 7.88 -12.95 8.76
N ARG A 66 7.39 -14.11 9.18
CA ARG A 66 6.93 -15.19 8.32
C ARG A 66 5.41 -15.25 8.40
N VAL A 67 4.73 -15.12 7.27
CA VAL A 67 3.27 -15.14 7.20
C VAL A 67 2.82 -16.28 6.27
N PRO A 68 1.95 -17.19 6.73
CA PRO A 68 1.37 -18.21 5.86
C PRO A 68 0.43 -17.56 4.84
N LEU A 69 0.48 -18.00 3.58
CA LEU A 69 -0.39 -17.50 2.51
C LEU A 69 -1.88 -17.72 2.78
N ASP A 70 -2.22 -18.71 3.61
CA ASP A 70 -3.60 -19.02 4.01
C ASP A 70 -4.19 -17.97 4.97
N GLY A 71 -3.33 -17.38 5.81
CA GLY A 71 -3.73 -16.41 6.84
C GLY A 71 -3.73 -14.95 6.39
N ILE A 72 -3.25 -14.66 5.17
CA ILE A 72 -3.10 -13.29 4.66
C ILE A 72 -3.87 -13.10 3.36
N ASN A 73 -4.56 -11.97 3.20
CA ASN A 73 -5.22 -11.62 1.93
C ASN A 73 -4.26 -10.88 0.98
N GLY A 74 -4.59 -10.85 -0.31
CA GLY A 74 -3.72 -10.25 -1.33
C GLY A 74 -3.44 -8.76 -1.12
N GLN A 75 -4.36 -8.02 -0.48
CA GLN A 75 -4.15 -6.60 -0.18
C GLN A 75 -3.15 -6.41 0.97
N GLN A 76 -3.29 -7.18 2.04
CA GLN A 76 -2.35 -7.16 3.17
C GLN A 76 -0.96 -7.61 2.72
N LEU A 77 -0.89 -8.64 1.88
CA LEU A 77 0.37 -9.08 1.31
C LEU A 77 1.03 -7.95 0.50
N ASN A 78 0.27 -7.26 -0.38
CA ASN A 78 0.80 -6.16 -1.17
C ASN A 78 1.29 -5.00 -0.27
N HIS A 79 0.50 -4.66 0.74
CA HIS A 79 0.84 -3.62 1.71
C HIS A 79 2.15 -3.91 2.43
N TRP A 80 2.28 -5.08 3.06
CA TRP A 80 3.50 -5.44 3.79
C TRP A 80 4.71 -5.67 2.88
N LEU A 81 4.48 -6.17 1.67
CA LEU A 81 5.54 -6.33 0.67
C LEU A 81 6.11 -4.98 0.23
N ARG A 82 5.26 -3.96 0.01
CA ARG A 82 5.69 -2.59 -0.26
C ARG A 82 6.47 -2.01 0.91
N ARG A 83 6.00 -2.20 2.15
CA ARG A 83 6.69 -1.71 3.37
C ARG A 83 8.06 -2.36 3.56
N ALA A 84 8.17 -3.67 3.32
CA ALA A 84 9.46 -4.38 3.32
C ALA A 84 10.41 -3.85 2.26
N TRP A 85 9.92 -3.63 1.03
CA TRP A 85 10.70 -3.06 -0.04
C TRP A 85 11.19 -1.64 0.29
N LEU A 86 10.33 -0.76 0.83
CA LEU A 86 10.70 0.60 1.24
C LEU A 86 11.75 0.64 2.35
N ALA A 87 11.70 -0.29 3.29
CA ALA A 87 12.68 -0.38 4.37
C ALA A 87 14.06 -0.85 3.87
N HIS A 88 14.11 -1.57 2.75
CA HIS A 88 15.33 -2.12 2.15
C HIS A 88 15.81 -1.39 0.90
N ALA A 89 15.01 -0.46 0.36
CA ALA A 89 15.39 0.37 -0.77
C ALA A 89 16.57 1.29 -0.38
N PRO A 90 17.62 1.41 -1.22
CA PRO A 90 18.76 2.27 -0.95
C PRO A 90 18.34 3.75 -0.86
N GLU A 91 18.96 4.54 0.02
CA GLU A 91 18.62 5.95 0.33
C GLU A 91 18.28 6.88 -0.86
N PRO A 92 18.97 6.83 -2.01
CA PRO A 92 18.59 7.65 -3.18
C PRO A 92 17.28 7.19 -3.85
N LEU A 93 16.94 5.89 -3.78
CA LEU A 93 15.68 5.35 -4.28
C LEU A 93 14.55 5.57 -3.27
N ALA A 94 14.82 5.34 -1.98
CA ALA A 94 13.87 5.55 -0.89
C ALA A 94 13.47 7.03 -0.75
N THR A 95 14.33 8.00 -1.09
CA THR A 95 13.95 9.43 -1.09
C THR A 95 13.05 9.79 -2.28
N ARG A 96 13.35 9.28 -3.48
CA ARG A 96 12.49 9.47 -4.67
C ARG A 96 11.14 8.78 -4.51
N GLU A 97 11.15 7.60 -3.91
CA GLU A 97 9.95 6.83 -3.66
C GLU A 97 9.23 7.31 -2.41
N ARG A 98 9.87 7.82 -1.35
CA ARG A 98 9.16 8.51 -0.26
C ARG A 98 8.48 9.79 -0.74
N ALA A 99 9.09 10.53 -1.67
CA ALA A 99 8.41 11.62 -2.36
C ALA A 99 7.22 11.11 -3.21
N ALA A 100 7.30 9.90 -3.78
CA ALA A 100 6.20 9.23 -4.47
C ALA A 100 5.22 8.48 -3.52
N HIS A 101 5.61 8.21 -2.27
CA HIS A 101 4.94 7.34 -1.28
C HIS A 101 4.47 8.10 -0.04
N CYS A 102 4.65 9.43 0.01
CA CYS A 102 3.63 10.29 0.59
C CYS A 102 2.25 10.06 -0.07
N ALA A 103 2.21 9.34 -1.20
CA ALA A 103 1.06 8.56 -1.65
C ALA A 103 1.02 7.11 -1.14
N GLU A 104 0.49 6.94 0.07
CA GLU A 104 0.08 5.64 0.59
C GLU A 104 -1.21 5.17 -0.14
N PRO A 105 -1.22 3.99 -0.80
CA PRO A 105 -2.43 3.44 -1.46
C PRO A 105 -3.47 2.88 -0.47
N GLY A 106 -3.52 3.42 0.75
CA GLY A 106 -4.45 3.05 1.82
C GLY A 106 -5.24 4.21 2.42
N ASP A 107 -4.98 5.45 2.01
CA ASP A 107 -5.56 6.66 2.61
C ASP A 107 -6.96 6.99 2.05
N LEU A 108 -7.31 6.41 0.90
CA LEU A 108 -8.65 6.55 0.35
C LEU A 108 -9.66 5.77 1.21
N PRO A 109 -10.73 6.42 1.71
CA PRO A 109 -11.68 5.76 2.59
C PRO A 109 -12.26 4.53 1.89
N ARG A 110 -12.23 3.35 2.52
CA ARG A 110 -12.87 2.12 1.99
C ARG A 110 -14.35 2.30 1.64
N THR A 111 -14.96 3.38 2.13
CA THR A 111 -16.36 3.79 1.97
C THR A 111 -16.67 4.43 0.62
N ILE A 112 -15.69 4.96 -0.13
CA ILE A 112 -15.94 5.37 -1.52
C ILE A 112 -16.14 4.13 -2.37
N GLY A 113 -17.32 4.02 -2.98
CA GLY A 113 -17.67 2.86 -3.77
C GLY A 113 -16.64 2.57 -4.86
N ARG A 114 -16.44 1.29 -5.19
CA ARG A 114 -15.52 0.78 -6.23
C ARG A 114 -15.43 1.63 -7.51
N PRO A 115 -16.51 2.22 -8.08
CA PRO A 115 -16.39 3.11 -9.24
C PRO A 115 -15.64 4.42 -8.95
N ALA A 116 -15.87 5.05 -7.80
CA ALA A 116 -15.18 6.29 -7.43
C ALA A 116 -13.69 6.04 -7.17
N THR A 117 -13.35 4.94 -6.48
CA THR A 117 -11.95 4.54 -6.28
C THR A 117 -11.23 4.32 -7.62
N ARG A 118 -11.90 3.69 -8.60
CA ARG A 118 -11.33 3.47 -9.94
C ARG A 118 -11.20 4.77 -10.73
N ALA A 119 -12.16 5.68 -10.61
CA ALA A 119 -12.12 6.99 -11.27
C ALA A 119 -10.97 7.86 -10.74
N LEU A 120 -10.81 7.92 -9.41
CA LEU A 120 -9.70 8.60 -8.74
C LEU A 120 -8.35 8.00 -9.17
N ALA A 121 -8.21 6.67 -9.10
CA ALA A 121 -7.00 5.99 -9.55
C ALA A 121 -6.70 6.22 -11.05
N SER A 122 -7.73 6.29 -11.89
CA SER A 122 -7.58 6.60 -13.32
C SER A 122 -7.18 8.05 -13.57
N ALA A 123 -7.49 8.96 -12.64
CA ALA A 123 -7.05 10.35 -12.64
C ALA A 123 -5.67 10.53 -11.97
N GLY A 124 -5.03 9.45 -11.52
CA GLY A 124 -3.75 9.49 -10.80
C GLY A 124 -3.89 9.87 -9.32
N ILE A 125 -5.11 10.13 -8.83
CA ILE A 125 -5.39 10.56 -7.47
C ILE A 125 -5.46 9.33 -6.59
N THR A 126 -4.53 9.21 -5.64
CA THR A 126 -4.42 8.03 -4.79
C THR A 126 -4.41 8.34 -3.30
N THR A 127 -4.47 9.62 -2.93
CA THR A 127 -4.33 10.10 -1.54
C THR A 127 -5.42 11.09 -1.13
N LEU A 128 -5.64 11.25 0.18
CA LEU A 128 -6.50 12.34 0.68
C LEU A 128 -5.86 13.70 0.47
N ASP A 129 -4.54 13.81 0.42
CA ASP A 129 -3.83 15.09 0.22
C ASP A 129 -4.07 15.64 -1.19
N GLU A 130 -3.95 14.79 -2.21
CA GLU A 130 -4.32 15.14 -3.59
C GLU A 130 -5.80 15.47 -3.73
N ILE A 131 -6.68 14.81 -2.95
CA ILE A 131 -8.11 15.14 -2.93
C ILE A 131 -8.36 16.48 -2.25
N ALA A 132 -7.65 16.78 -1.16
CA ALA A 132 -7.75 18.07 -0.45
C ALA A 132 -7.30 19.23 -1.35
N ALA A 133 -6.33 18.98 -2.23
CA ALA A 133 -5.86 19.93 -3.23
C ALA A 133 -6.86 20.16 -4.40
N LEU A 134 -7.92 19.36 -4.50
CA LEU A 134 -8.95 19.48 -5.53
C LEU A 134 -10.21 20.16 -5.00
N THR A 135 -10.93 20.80 -5.91
CA THR A 135 -12.25 21.36 -5.62
C THR A 135 -13.35 20.30 -5.76
N GLU A 136 -14.49 20.56 -5.12
CA GLU A 136 -15.67 19.70 -5.24
C GLU A 136 -16.13 19.54 -6.71
N ALA A 137 -15.99 20.61 -7.50
CA ALA A 137 -16.34 20.62 -8.92
C ALA A 137 -15.39 19.73 -9.75
N GLU A 138 -14.09 19.74 -9.46
CA GLU A 138 -13.12 18.88 -10.13
C GLU A 138 -13.34 17.41 -9.78
N LEU A 139 -13.65 17.10 -8.51
CA LEU A 139 -14.01 15.74 -8.11
C LEU A 139 -15.28 15.27 -8.82
N LEU A 140 -16.30 16.11 -8.95
CA LEU A 140 -17.53 15.78 -9.70
C LEU A 140 -17.31 15.67 -11.21
N ALA A 141 -16.28 16.32 -11.76
CA ALA A 141 -15.91 16.20 -13.17
C ALA A 141 -15.27 14.84 -13.49
N LEU A 142 -14.76 14.11 -12.49
CA LEU A 142 -14.19 12.77 -12.68
C LEU A 142 -15.29 11.74 -12.99
N HIS A 143 -15.20 11.14 -14.17
CA HIS A 143 -16.17 10.17 -14.65
C HIS A 143 -16.19 8.92 -13.74
N GLY A 144 -17.24 8.81 -12.91
CA GLY A 144 -17.41 7.73 -11.93
C GLY A 144 -17.37 8.17 -10.46
N VAL A 145 -17.04 9.44 -10.19
CA VAL A 145 -17.16 10.07 -8.86
C VAL A 145 -18.52 10.76 -8.77
N GLY A 146 -19.43 10.16 -8.01
CA GLY A 146 -20.75 10.76 -7.76
C GLY A 146 -20.78 11.68 -6.53
N PRO A 147 -21.85 12.47 -6.35
CA PRO A 147 -22.03 13.35 -5.18
C PRO A 147 -21.98 12.59 -3.84
N LYS A 148 -22.34 11.31 -3.84
CA LYS A 148 -22.17 10.43 -2.66
C LYS A 148 -20.69 10.18 -2.32
N ALA A 149 -19.83 10.02 -3.33
CA ALA A 149 -18.41 9.80 -3.13
C ALA A 149 -17.74 11.06 -2.60
N VAL A 150 -18.09 12.21 -3.18
CA VAL A 150 -17.65 13.54 -2.72
C VAL A 150 -18.02 13.78 -1.25
N ARG A 151 -19.26 13.48 -0.85
CA ARG A 151 -19.69 13.64 0.55
C ARG A 151 -18.83 12.81 1.51
N ILE A 152 -18.54 11.57 1.14
CA ILE A 152 -17.68 10.67 1.93
C ILE A 152 -16.25 11.21 2.00
N LEU A 153 -15.68 11.66 0.87
CA LEU A 153 -14.36 12.27 0.84
C LEU A 153 -14.29 13.49 1.75
N ARG A 154 -15.32 14.34 1.74
CA ARG A 154 -15.42 15.50 2.63
C ARG A 154 -15.50 15.10 4.09
N GLU A 155 -16.29 14.09 4.44
CA GLU A 155 -16.38 13.56 5.81
C GLU A 155 -15.01 13.04 6.27
N THR A 156 -14.31 12.25 5.45
CA THR A 156 -13.00 11.70 5.79
C THR A 156 -11.89 12.76 5.87
N LEU A 157 -11.95 13.79 5.02
CA LEU A 157 -11.07 14.96 5.14
C LEU A 157 -11.31 15.69 6.46
N ALA A 158 -12.57 15.92 6.83
CA ALA A 158 -12.92 16.58 8.09
C ALA A 158 -12.49 15.77 9.32
N GLU A 159 -12.59 14.44 9.27
CA GLU A 159 -12.09 13.54 10.33
C GLU A 159 -10.58 13.65 10.53
N THR A 160 -9.82 13.93 9.46
CA THR A 160 -8.37 14.14 9.50
C THR A 160 -7.97 15.61 9.68
N GLY A 161 -8.93 16.51 9.93
CA GLY A 161 -8.69 17.94 10.12
C GLY A 161 -8.34 18.71 8.84
N ARG A 162 -8.65 18.15 7.67
CA ARG A 162 -8.43 18.74 6.34
C ARG A 162 -9.76 19.18 5.71
N SER A 163 -9.69 19.99 4.66
CA SER A 163 -10.84 20.45 3.89
C SER A 163 -10.46 20.58 2.41
N LEU A 164 -11.44 20.46 1.51
CA LEU A 164 -11.24 20.67 0.08
C LEU A 164 -10.86 22.13 -0.21
N ASP A 165 -10.06 22.37 -1.25
CA ASP A 165 -9.52 23.70 -1.61
C ASP A 165 -10.59 24.77 -1.92
N GLY A 166 -11.86 24.39 -2.08
CA GLY A 166 -12.99 25.30 -2.30
C GLY A 166 -13.84 25.64 -1.07
N GLN A 167 -13.46 25.21 0.13
CA GLN A 167 -14.23 25.44 1.38
C GLN A 167 -13.49 26.27 2.44
N ARG A 168 -12.37 26.92 2.06
CA ARG A 168 -11.55 27.72 2.97
C ARG A 168 -11.81 29.21 2.87
#